data_AF-A0A7J9D7A0-F1
#
_entry.id   AF-A0A7J9D7A0-F1
#
_cell.length_a   1.000
_cell.length_b   1.000
_cell.length_c   1.000
_cell.angle_alpha   90.00
_cell.angle_beta   90.00
_cell.angle_gamma   90.00
#
_symmetry.space_group_name_H-M   'P 1'
#
loop_
_entity.id
_entity.type
_entity.pdbx_description
1 polymer ?
#
loop_
_entity_poly.entity_id
_entity_poly.type
_entity_poly.pdbx_seq_one_letter_code
_entity_poly.pdbx_strand_id
1 'polypeptide(L)'
;MEKGFLDKVEDNAAVQTWSETTQQEKGDSLAEGYVSELWDFTRVSVTQNSLQELKEIWDRWNDEIKQLFYSSYGDLPYLLGLKVDKHLFRALAQFWNPAYSCFSFGKVDLVPTVEEYTALLRCLKIQVDKAYSRAANVPIFLKKLMNITGMSEQWVTARIKQKGDSKCVPWKNLKDLILAHPDTRKRVDVFALGIYGLVIFPKALGHVDEAVTIFLTVLIRGYTSSSNFGRNLQISE
;
A
#
# COMPACT_ATOMS: atom_id res chain seq x y z
N MET A 1 -22.06 -19.21 22.87
CA MET A 1 -22.31 -18.94 21.43
C MET A 1 -21.18 -19.50 20.56
N GLU A 2 -20.55 -20.64 20.95
CA GLU A 2 -19.34 -21.18 20.30
C GLU A 2 -19.59 -22.36 19.35
N LYS A 3 -20.74 -23.06 19.46
CA LYS A 3 -20.97 -24.28 18.67
C LYS A 3 -21.31 -24.03 17.19
N GLY A 4 -21.90 -22.88 16.84
CA GLY A 4 -22.24 -22.57 15.44
C GLY A 4 -21.07 -22.12 14.56
N PHE A 5 -19.86 -21.97 15.14
CA PHE A 5 -18.67 -21.58 14.39
C PHE A 5 -17.87 -22.77 13.87
N LEU A 6 -17.99 -23.95 14.49
CA LEU A 6 -17.23 -25.15 14.12
C LEU A 6 -17.77 -25.82 12.85
N ASP A 7 -19.09 -25.89 12.67
CA ASP A 7 -19.70 -26.44 11.44
C ASP A 7 -19.29 -25.67 10.16
N LYS A 8 -18.92 -24.39 10.27
CA LYS A 8 -18.45 -23.60 9.13
C LYS A 8 -16.97 -23.84 8.77
N VAL A 9 -16.21 -24.49 9.64
CA VAL A 9 -14.79 -24.81 9.38
C VAL A 9 -14.68 -26.02 8.44
N GLU A 10 -15.62 -26.98 8.52
CA GLU A 10 -15.67 -28.13 7.59
C GLU A 10 -15.92 -27.68 6.14
N ASP A 11 -16.78 -26.68 5.90
CA ASP A 11 -17.02 -26.12 4.56
C ASP A 11 -15.75 -25.47 3.98
N ASN A 12 -14.91 -24.86 4.81
CA ASN A 12 -13.64 -24.29 4.35
C ASN A 12 -12.64 -25.38 3.93
N ALA A 13 -12.56 -26.49 4.68
CA ALA A 13 -11.68 -27.60 4.33
C ALA A 13 -12.05 -28.18 2.95
N ALA A 14 -13.35 -28.32 2.66
CA ALA A 14 -13.82 -28.80 1.36
C ALA A 14 -13.49 -27.83 0.21
N VAL A 15 -13.69 -26.52 0.41
CA VAL A 15 -13.32 -25.48 -0.58
C VAL A 15 -11.82 -25.47 -0.82
N GLN A 16 -11.03 -25.63 0.24
CA GLN A 16 -9.57 -25.68 0.18
C GLN A 16 -9.09 -26.92 -0.61
N THR A 17 -9.54 -28.12 -0.23
CA THR A 17 -9.17 -29.36 -0.94
C THR A 17 -9.55 -29.29 -2.42
N TRP A 18 -10.72 -28.73 -2.74
CA TRP A 18 -11.14 -28.55 -4.12
C TRP A 18 -10.22 -27.60 -4.90
N SER A 19 -9.80 -26.48 -4.28
CA SER A 19 -8.88 -25.50 -4.90
C SER A 19 -7.53 -26.15 -5.21
N GLU A 20 -6.91 -26.78 -4.21
CA GLU A 20 -5.61 -27.44 -4.32
C GLU A 20 -5.64 -28.54 -5.41
N THR A 21 -6.67 -29.39 -5.40
CA THR A 21 -6.82 -30.48 -6.37
C THR A 21 -6.99 -29.94 -7.79
N THR A 22 -7.88 -28.95 -7.97
CA THR A 22 -8.15 -28.37 -9.31
C THR A 22 -6.90 -27.69 -9.88
N GLN A 23 -6.09 -27.08 -9.03
CA GLN A 23 -4.86 -26.38 -9.43
C GLN A 23 -3.73 -27.36 -9.77
N GLN A 24 -3.59 -28.46 -9.02
CA GLN A 24 -2.65 -29.55 -9.36
C GLN A 24 -3.00 -30.23 -10.70
N GLU A 25 -4.29 -30.47 -10.95
CA GLU A 25 -4.75 -31.12 -12.20
C GLU A 25 -4.56 -30.23 -13.44
N LYS A 26 -4.74 -28.91 -13.30
CA LYS A 26 -4.68 -27.96 -14.41
C LYS A 26 -3.30 -27.34 -14.62
N GLY A 27 -2.36 -27.63 -13.72
CA GLY A 27 -1.03 -27.03 -13.68
C GLY A 27 -1.04 -25.67 -12.98
N ASP A 28 -0.06 -25.45 -12.10
CA ASP A 28 0.12 -24.21 -11.36
C ASP A 28 1.55 -23.65 -11.51
N SER A 29 1.81 -22.51 -10.86
CA SER A 29 3.14 -21.86 -10.87
C SER A 29 4.05 -22.31 -9.72
N LEU A 30 3.63 -23.31 -8.94
CA LEU A 30 4.39 -23.78 -7.78
C LEU A 30 5.45 -24.78 -8.21
N ALA A 31 6.53 -24.86 -7.45
CA ALA A 31 7.58 -25.85 -7.72
C ALA A 31 7.00 -27.27 -7.54
N GLU A 32 7.39 -28.21 -8.41
CA GLU A 32 6.97 -29.61 -8.32
C GLU A 32 7.35 -30.17 -6.93
N GLY A 33 6.35 -30.69 -6.20
CA GLY A 33 6.52 -31.16 -4.82
C GLY A 33 6.41 -30.09 -3.72
N TYR A 34 6.06 -28.85 -4.06
CA TYR A 34 5.77 -27.82 -3.06
C TYR A 34 4.51 -28.17 -2.27
N VAL A 35 4.65 -28.31 -0.96
CA VAL A 35 3.54 -28.49 -0.02
C VAL A 35 3.29 -27.15 0.65
N SER A 36 2.08 -26.61 0.50
CA SER A 36 1.71 -25.35 1.17
C SER A 36 1.70 -25.58 2.68
N GLU A 37 2.54 -24.83 3.41
CA GLU A 37 2.43 -24.74 4.87
C GLU A 37 1.25 -23.82 5.21
N LEU A 38 0.05 -24.40 5.26
CA LEU A 38 -1.14 -23.71 5.72
C LEU A 38 -1.22 -23.80 7.24
N TRP A 39 -1.19 -22.63 7.88
CA TRP A 39 -1.37 -22.52 9.32
C TRP A 39 -2.84 -22.80 9.66
N ASP A 40 -3.09 -23.68 10.64
CA ASP A 40 -4.45 -24.00 11.16
C ASP A 40 -5.26 -22.75 11.59
N PHE A 41 -4.57 -21.62 11.83
CA PHE A 41 -5.17 -20.34 12.17
C PHE A 41 -4.36 -19.17 11.61
N THR A 42 -5.01 -18.28 10.86
CA THR A 42 -4.44 -16.97 10.50
C THR A 42 -4.63 -15.99 11.66
N ARG A 43 -3.53 -15.58 12.30
CA ARG A 43 -3.55 -14.51 13.31
C ARG A 43 -3.68 -13.14 12.63
N VAL A 44 -4.90 -12.62 12.55
CA VAL A 44 -5.16 -11.25 12.09
C VAL A 44 -5.00 -10.28 13.27
N SER A 45 -3.97 -9.44 13.24
CA SER A 45 -3.88 -8.30 14.16
C SER A 45 -4.83 -7.21 13.69
N VAL A 46 -5.80 -6.83 14.53
CA VAL A 46 -6.74 -5.73 14.26
C VAL A 46 -6.18 -4.40 14.78
N THR A 47 -4.89 -4.35 15.11
CA THR A 47 -4.27 -3.16 15.69
C THR A 47 -4.05 -2.13 14.58
N GLN A 48 -4.68 -0.95 14.71
CA GLN A 48 -4.69 0.08 13.68
C GLN A 48 -4.08 1.38 14.17
N ASN A 49 -3.52 2.15 13.24
CA ASN A 49 -3.14 3.52 13.51
C ASN A 49 -4.39 4.37 13.75
N SER A 50 -4.32 5.30 14.70
CA SER A 50 -5.33 6.35 14.80
C SER A 50 -5.22 7.25 13.57
N LEU A 51 -6.31 7.38 12.82
CA LEU A 51 -6.38 8.26 11.64
C LEU A 51 -6.77 9.70 12.01
N GLN A 52 -6.96 9.99 13.30
CA GLN A 52 -7.44 11.29 13.77
C GLN A 52 -6.55 12.44 13.29
N GLU A 53 -5.24 12.30 13.42
CA GLU A 53 -4.30 13.36 13.02
C GLU A 53 -4.28 13.56 11.50
N LEU A 54 -4.44 12.50 10.71
CA LEU A 54 -4.55 12.59 9.25
C LEU A 54 -5.83 13.34 8.84
N LYS A 55 -6.96 13.03 9.50
CA LYS A 55 -8.23 13.73 9.29
C LYS A 55 -8.14 15.21 9.64
N GLU A 56 -7.59 15.54 10.80
CA GLU A 56 -7.41 16.93 11.23
C GLU A 56 -6.55 17.74 10.25
N ILE A 57 -5.48 17.16 9.71
CA ILE A 57 -4.67 17.82 8.68
C ILE A 57 -5.49 18.05 7.41
N TRP A 58 -6.20 17.02 6.94
CA TRP A 58 -7.04 17.09 5.75
C TRP A 58 -8.15 18.14 5.86
N ASP A 59 -8.84 18.18 7.00
CA ASP A 59 -9.96 19.09 7.25
C ASP A 59 -9.50 20.55 7.31
N ARG A 60 -8.25 20.80 7.76
CA ARG A 60 -7.65 22.13 7.80
C ARG A 60 -7.17 22.65 6.45
N TRP A 61 -7.04 21.80 5.43
CA TRP A 61 -6.60 22.24 4.11
C TRP A 61 -7.71 22.95 3.34
N ASN A 62 -7.33 24.04 2.68
CA ASN A 62 -8.19 24.75 1.75
C ASN A 62 -8.38 23.94 0.45
N ASP A 63 -9.31 24.39 -0.38
CA ASP A 63 -9.66 23.68 -1.61
C ASP A 63 -8.49 23.61 -2.60
N GLU A 64 -7.63 24.63 -2.66
CA GLU A 64 -6.47 24.64 -3.55
C GLU A 64 -5.48 23.50 -3.22
N ILE A 65 -5.16 23.30 -1.94
CA ILE A 65 -4.28 22.22 -1.50
C ILE A 65 -4.94 20.86 -1.72
N LYS A 66 -6.25 20.75 -1.47
CA LYS A 66 -7.01 19.52 -1.72
C LYS A 66 -7.03 19.16 -3.21
N GLN A 67 -7.25 20.15 -4.10
CA GLN A 67 -7.19 19.95 -5.55
C GLN A 67 -5.78 19.54 -6.01
N LEU A 68 -4.73 20.13 -5.44
CA LEU A 68 -3.36 19.70 -5.69
C LEU A 68 -3.16 18.23 -5.28
N PHE A 69 -3.73 17.82 -4.15
CA PHE A 69 -3.70 16.43 -3.71
C PHE A 69 -4.42 15.50 -4.69
N TYR A 70 -5.68 15.79 -5.03
CA TYR A 70 -6.47 14.98 -5.98
C TYR A 70 -5.78 14.83 -7.34
N SER A 71 -5.19 15.90 -7.86
CA SER A 71 -4.47 15.87 -9.15
C SER A 71 -3.21 14.98 -9.14
N SER A 72 -2.69 14.69 -7.95
CA SER A 72 -1.43 13.96 -7.75
C SER A 72 -1.64 12.52 -7.28
N TYR A 73 -2.62 12.31 -6.42
CA TYR A 73 -2.83 11.07 -5.67
C TYR A 73 -4.27 10.56 -5.72
N GLY A 74 -5.13 11.19 -6.54
CA GLY A 74 -6.51 10.77 -6.74
C GLY A 74 -7.33 10.77 -5.44
N ASP A 75 -8.18 9.76 -5.32
CA ASP A 75 -9.20 9.57 -4.31
C ASP A 75 -8.64 8.92 -3.01
N LEU A 76 -7.32 8.97 -2.79
CA LEU A 76 -6.69 8.50 -1.56
C LEU A 76 -7.29 9.05 -0.24
N PRO A 77 -7.76 10.32 -0.15
CA PRO A 77 -8.29 10.87 1.10
C PRO A 77 -9.58 10.18 1.56
N TYR A 78 -10.34 9.55 0.65
CA TYR A 78 -11.55 8.81 1.02
C TYR A 78 -11.23 7.63 1.95
N LEU A 79 -10.01 7.09 1.90
CA LEU A 79 -9.55 6.03 2.81
C LEU A 79 -9.57 6.47 4.29
N LEU A 80 -9.44 7.77 4.57
CA LEU A 80 -9.51 8.29 5.93
C LEU A 80 -10.91 8.11 6.53
N GLY A 81 -11.95 8.13 5.70
CA GLY A 81 -13.35 7.95 6.11
C GLY A 81 -13.79 6.49 6.18
N LEU A 82 -13.02 5.56 5.60
CA LEU A 82 -13.41 4.15 5.55
C LEU A 82 -13.43 3.53 6.94
N LYS A 83 -14.55 2.87 7.26
CA LYS A 83 -14.67 2.05 8.46
C LYS A 83 -14.21 0.65 8.13
N VAL A 84 -13.12 0.24 8.74
CA VAL A 84 -12.61 -1.13 8.62
C VAL A 84 -13.52 -2.06 9.43
N ASP A 85 -14.26 -2.92 8.74
CA ASP A 85 -15.09 -3.92 9.40
C ASP A 85 -14.25 -5.15 9.79
N LYS A 86 -13.94 -5.26 11.09
CA LYS A 86 -13.16 -6.38 11.64
C LYS A 86 -13.78 -7.75 11.38
N HIS A 87 -15.10 -7.85 11.25
CA HIS A 87 -15.80 -9.10 11.00
C HIS A 87 -15.66 -9.51 9.53
N LEU A 88 -15.76 -8.54 8.61
CA LEU A 88 -15.49 -8.76 7.20
C LEU A 88 -14.04 -9.25 6.98
N PHE A 89 -13.06 -8.57 7.56
CA PHE A 89 -11.65 -9.00 7.44
C PHE A 89 -11.41 -10.38 8.04
N ARG A 90 -12.04 -10.69 9.18
CA ARG A 90 -11.97 -12.03 9.78
C ARG A 90 -12.58 -13.09 8.87
N ALA A 91 -13.69 -12.79 8.18
CA ALA A 91 -14.30 -13.70 7.23
C ALA A 91 -13.41 -13.89 5.99
N LEU A 92 -12.89 -12.80 5.41
CA LEU A 92 -11.99 -12.84 4.25
C LEU A 92 -10.70 -13.61 4.55
N ALA A 93 -10.12 -13.45 5.73
CA ALA A 93 -8.87 -14.12 6.12
C ALA A 93 -8.98 -15.66 6.09
N GLN A 94 -10.19 -16.23 6.20
CA GLN A 94 -10.40 -17.67 6.09
C GLN A 94 -10.17 -18.22 4.68
N PHE A 95 -10.29 -17.35 3.68
CA PHE A 95 -10.09 -17.68 2.27
C PHE A 95 -8.69 -17.32 1.77
N TRP A 96 -7.80 -16.82 2.65
CA TRP A 96 -6.44 -16.47 2.28
C TRP A 96 -5.63 -17.73 1.94
N ASN A 97 -5.19 -17.84 0.69
CA ASN A 97 -4.32 -18.88 0.22
C ASN A 97 -2.86 -18.35 0.17
N PRO A 98 -1.98 -18.73 1.11
CA PRO A 98 -0.63 -18.19 1.19
C PRO A 98 0.28 -18.68 0.06
N ALA A 99 0.01 -19.86 -0.54
CA ALA A 99 0.81 -20.38 -1.65
C ALA A 99 0.74 -19.47 -2.88
N TYR A 100 -0.45 -18.92 -3.14
CA TYR A 100 -0.71 -18.06 -4.30
C TYR A 100 -0.83 -16.58 -3.96
N SER A 101 -0.78 -16.22 -2.67
CA SER A 101 -0.96 -14.85 -2.19
C SER A 101 -2.28 -14.20 -2.65
N CYS A 102 -3.38 -14.98 -2.64
CA CYS A 102 -4.71 -14.57 -3.07
C CYS A 102 -5.80 -14.98 -2.07
N PHE A 103 -7.03 -14.48 -2.25
CA PHE A 103 -8.21 -15.00 -1.56
C PHE A 103 -9.01 -15.90 -2.50
N SER A 104 -9.16 -17.19 -2.17
CA SER A 104 -9.83 -18.17 -3.05
C SER A 104 -11.27 -18.46 -2.59
N PHE A 105 -12.24 -18.20 -3.47
CA PHE A 105 -13.67 -18.42 -3.25
C PHE A 105 -14.20 -19.48 -4.21
N GLY A 106 -13.91 -20.75 -3.93
CA GLY A 106 -14.16 -21.81 -4.90
C GLY A 106 -13.48 -21.47 -6.22
N LYS A 107 -14.24 -21.38 -7.32
CA LYS A 107 -13.72 -21.16 -8.68
C LYS A 107 -13.20 -19.75 -8.98
N VAL A 108 -13.20 -18.84 -8.01
CA VAL A 108 -12.82 -17.43 -8.23
C VAL A 108 -11.74 -17.04 -7.25
N ASP A 109 -10.63 -16.52 -7.75
CA ASP A 109 -9.59 -15.90 -6.94
C ASP A 109 -9.74 -14.38 -6.93
N LEU A 110 -9.64 -13.80 -5.74
CA LEU A 110 -9.55 -12.37 -5.54
C LEU A 110 -8.10 -12.02 -5.21
N VAL A 111 -7.43 -11.40 -6.18
CA VAL A 111 -6.10 -10.81 -6.03
C VAL A 111 -6.25 -9.32 -6.28
N PRO A 112 -6.14 -8.46 -5.26
CA PRO A 112 -6.19 -7.03 -5.51
C PRO A 112 -4.92 -6.61 -6.27
N THR A 113 -5.09 -6.33 -7.55
CA THR A 113 -4.02 -5.92 -8.47
C THR A 113 -3.68 -4.44 -8.32
N VAL A 114 -2.49 -4.02 -8.77
CA VAL A 114 -2.09 -2.61 -8.76
C VAL A 114 -3.05 -1.79 -9.63
N GLU A 115 -3.54 -2.37 -10.71
CA GLU A 115 -4.50 -1.82 -11.66
C GLU A 115 -5.86 -1.56 -11.00
N GLU A 116 -6.37 -2.50 -10.20
CA GLU A 116 -7.62 -2.32 -9.46
C GLU A 116 -7.49 -1.21 -8.42
N TYR A 117 -6.39 -1.16 -7.66
CA TYR A 117 -6.14 -0.04 -6.74
C TYR A 117 -6.03 1.30 -7.50
N THR A 118 -5.40 1.30 -8.66
CA THR A 118 -5.26 2.48 -9.52
C THR A 118 -6.62 2.99 -9.98
N ALA A 119 -7.51 2.09 -10.41
CA ALA A 119 -8.86 2.41 -10.83
C ALA A 119 -9.74 2.88 -9.65
N LEU A 120 -9.72 2.15 -8.53
CA LEU A 120 -10.51 2.45 -7.34
C LEU A 120 -10.12 3.81 -6.73
N LEU A 121 -8.83 4.10 -6.65
CA LEU A 121 -8.31 5.35 -6.09
C LEU A 121 -8.19 6.45 -7.15
N ARG A 122 -8.61 6.20 -8.40
CA ARG A 122 -8.43 7.11 -9.55
C ARG A 122 -7.03 7.73 -9.62
N CYS A 123 -6.03 6.93 -9.29
CA CYS A 123 -4.62 7.30 -9.39
C CYS A 123 -4.17 7.21 -10.85
N LEU A 124 -4.74 8.03 -11.73
CA LEU A 124 -4.61 7.99 -13.20
C LEU A 124 -3.17 8.02 -13.76
N LYS A 125 -2.15 8.15 -12.92
CA LYS A 125 -0.75 8.41 -13.28
C LYS A 125 0.23 7.33 -12.82
N ILE A 126 -0.25 6.19 -12.33
CA ILE A 126 0.62 5.05 -11.99
C ILE A 126 1.11 4.41 -13.29
N GLN A 127 2.40 4.57 -13.59
CA GLN A 127 3.07 3.79 -14.64
C GLN A 127 3.30 2.37 -14.09
N VAL A 128 2.36 1.49 -14.40
CA VAL A 128 2.32 0.09 -13.94
C VAL A 128 3.63 -0.64 -14.25
N ASP A 129 4.21 -0.41 -15.42
CA ASP A 129 5.50 -0.94 -15.87
C ASP A 129 6.67 -0.58 -14.94
N LYS A 130 6.61 0.60 -14.31
CA LYS A 130 7.64 1.07 -13.36
C LYS A 130 7.41 0.60 -11.93
N ALA A 131 6.17 0.31 -11.54
CA ALA A 131 5.84 -0.19 -10.20
C ALA A 131 6.51 -1.54 -9.91
N TYR A 132 6.69 -2.37 -10.94
CA TYR A 132 7.32 -3.69 -10.86
C TYR A 132 8.84 -3.68 -11.11
N SER A 133 9.43 -2.52 -11.45
CA SER A 133 10.86 -2.43 -11.76
C SER A 133 11.74 -2.41 -10.49
N ARG A 134 12.44 -3.52 -10.23
CA ARG A 134 13.38 -3.64 -9.10
C ARG A 134 14.70 -2.95 -9.45
N ALA A 135 14.85 -1.68 -9.09
CA ALA A 135 16.13 -0.97 -9.24
C ALA A 135 17.11 -1.36 -8.11
N ALA A 136 18.25 -1.93 -8.49
CA ALA A 136 19.30 -2.37 -7.58
C ALA A 136 20.15 -1.20 -7.03
N ASN A 137 20.47 -1.27 -5.73
CA ASN A 137 21.69 -0.75 -5.10
C ASN A 137 21.98 0.77 -5.06
N VAL A 138 21.20 1.52 -4.27
CA VAL A 138 21.59 2.84 -3.71
C VAL A 138 21.09 2.86 -2.26
N PRO A 139 21.57 3.69 -1.29
CA PRO A 139 20.92 3.81 0.02
C PRO A 139 19.49 4.36 -0.16
N ILE A 140 18.54 3.45 -0.38
CA ILE A 140 17.25 3.76 -1.02
C ILE A 140 16.45 4.67 -0.10
N PHE A 141 16.35 4.33 1.18
CA PHE A 141 15.49 5.07 2.10
C PHE A 141 15.83 6.56 2.23
N LEU A 142 17.08 6.87 2.59
CA LEU A 142 17.52 8.21 2.96
C LEU A 142 17.31 9.19 1.80
N LYS A 143 17.85 8.85 0.62
CA LYS A 143 17.76 9.69 -0.58
C LYS A 143 16.32 9.86 -1.06
N LYS A 144 15.49 8.81 -0.98
CA LYS A 144 14.08 8.86 -1.39
C LYS A 144 13.25 9.72 -0.44
N LEU A 145 13.49 9.56 0.85
CA LEU A 145 12.83 10.35 1.86
C LEU A 145 13.23 11.82 1.79
N MET A 146 14.50 12.15 1.54
CA MET A 146 14.94 13.52 1.24
C MET A 146 14.18 14.11 0.04
N ASN A 147 14.00 13.34 -1.04
CA ASN A 147 13.27 13.81 -2.21
C ASN A 147 11.79 14.07 -1.92
N ILE A 148 11.13 13.21 -1.14
CA ILE A 148 9.71 13.38 -0.76
C ILE A 148 9.55 14.56 0.20
N THR A 149 10.40 14.63 1.22
CA THR A 149 10.29 15.63 2.31
C THR A 149 10.87 16.98 1.95
N GLY A 150 11.79 17.07 0.99
CA GLY A 150 12.55 18.30 0.71
C GLY A 150 13.60 18.63 1.77
N MET A 151 13.87 17.73 2.71
CA MET A 151 14.76 18.00 3.85
C MET A 151 16.21 17.58 3.61
N SER A 152 17.12 18.18 4.39
CA SER A 152 18.55 17.84 4.36
C SER A 152 18.81 16.43 4.88
N GLU A 153 19.92 15.85 4.46
CA GLU A 153 20.35 14.51 4.87
C GLU A 153 20.43 14.38 6.41
N GLN A 154 21.01 15.39 7.07
CA GLN A 154 21.15 15.44 8.53
C GLN A 154 19.80 15.39 9.24
N TRP A 155 18.80 16.12 8.72
CA TRP A 155 17.46 16.13 9.29
C TRP A 155 16.80 14.77 9.19
N VAL A 156 16.97 14.09 8.06
CA VAL A 156 16.37 12.78 7.77
C VAL A 156 17.06 11.67 8.56
N THR A 157 18.39 11.60 8.54
CA THR A 157 19.18 10.59 9.26
C THR A 157 18.89 10.61 10.76
N ALA A 158 18.75 11.80 11.36
CA ALA A 158 18.41 11.94 12.78
C ALA A 158 17.02 11.38 13.16
N ARG A 159 16.15 11.12 12.18
CA ARG A 159 14.74 10.74 12.38
C ARG A 159 14.42 9.32 11.92
N ILE A 160 15.30 8.72 11.14
CA ILE A 160 15.22 7.30 10.80
C ILE A 160 15.53 6.48 12.05
N LYS A 161 14.67 5.51 12.35
CA LYS A 161 14.84 4.58 13.47
C LYS A 161 14.69 3.15 12.97
N GLN A 162 15.47 2.23 13.53
CA GLN A 162 15.23 0.80 13.36
C GLN A 162 14.00 0.40 14.17
N LYS A 163 13.02 -0.26 13.56
CA LYS A 163 11.84 -0.80 14.23
C LYS A 163 11.56 -2.21 13.70
N GLY A 164 11.91 -3.21 14.50
CA GLY A 164 11.92 -4.61 14.04
C GLY A 164 12.98 -4.83 12.97
N ASP A 165 12.59 -5.49 11.88
CA ASP A 165 13.41 -5.84 10.72
C ASP A 165 13.69 -4.65 9.77
N SER A 166 13.05 -3.50 9.98
CA SER A 166 13.00 -2.41 9.02
C SER A 166 13.38 -1.05 9.60
N LYS A 167 13.84 -0.16 8.71
CA LYS A 167 14.05 1.25 9.00
C LYS A 167 12.74 2.00 8.77
N CYS A 168 12.38 2.84 9.73
CA CYS A 168 11.12 3.57 9.71
C CYS A 168 11.31 5.01 10.14
N VAL A 169 10.34 5.87 9.79
CA VAL A 169 10.26 7.25 10.27
C VAL A 169 9.00 7.42 11.12
N PRO A 170 9.10 7.99 12.34
CA PRO A 170 7.95 8.26 13.17
C PRO A 170 6.99 9.24 12.50
N TRP A 171 5.69 8.92 12.52
CA TRP A 171 4.63 9.76 11.97
C TRP A 171 4.63 11.17 12.57
N LYS A 172 4.89 11.29 13.88
CA LYS A 172 5.00 12.60 14.55
C LYS A 172 5.95 13.56 13.83
N ASN A 173 7.10 13.06 13.37
CA ASN A 173 8.08 13.89 12.68
C ASN A 173 7.58 14.33 11.30
N LEU A 174 6.84 13.47 10.60
CA LEU A 174 6.24 13.78 9.30
C LEU A 174 5.07 14.76 9.46
N LYS A 175 4.25 14.59 10.51
CA LYS A 175 3.19 15.53 10.90
C LYS A 175 3.74 16.92 11.16
N ASP A 176 4.75 17.03 12.02
CA ASP A 176 5.39 18.30 12.35
C ASP A 176 5.94 18.97 11.08
N LEU A 177 6.51 18.17 10.17
CA LEU A 177 6.97 18.63 8.87
C LEU A 177 5.81 19.17 8.01
N ILE A 178 4.69 18.45 7.86
CA ILE A 178 3.52 18.91 7.07
C ILE A 178 3.00 20.26 7.60
N LEU A 179 3.07 20.49 8.91
CA LEU A 179 2.58 21.73 9.52
C LEU A 179 3.54 22.91 9.29
N ALA A 180 4.85 22.66 9.25
CA ALA A 180 5.88 23.71 9.18
C ALA A 180 6.50 23.92 7.78
N HIS A 181 6.32 22.99 6.84
CA HIS A 181 7.01 23.03 5.55
C HIS A 181 6.50 24.20 4.68
N PRO A 182 7.39 25.06 4.14
CA PRO A 182 6.98 26.21 3.34
C PRO A 182 6.46 25.83 1.95
N ASP A 183 7.00 24.77 1.34
CA ASP A 183 6.54 24.24 0.06
C ASP A 183 5.27 23.38 0.22
N THR A 184 4.16 23.87 -0.32
CA THR A 184 2.87 23.15 -0.36
C THR A 184 2.97 21.80 -1.05
N ARG A 185 3.78 21.66 -2.10
CA ARG A 185 3.93 20.37 -2.80
C ARG A 185 4.52 19.31 -1.88
N LYS A 186 5.56 19.65 -1.12
CA LYS A 186 6.17 18.74 -0.14
C LYS A 186 5.20 18.37 0.97
N ARG A 187 4.35 19.30 1.42
CA ARG A 187 3.29 18.98 2.40
C ARG A 187 2.34 17.90 1.87
N VAL A 188 1.91 18.02 0.62
CA VAL A 188 1.04 17.05 -0.06
C VAL A 188 1.75 15.70 -0.21
N ASP A 189 2.99 15.68 -0.69
CA ASP A 189 3.75 14.43 -0.87
C ASP A 189 4.00 13.70 0.46
N VAL A 190 4.32 14.44 1.54
CA VAL A 190 4.52 13.87 2.89
C VAL A 190 3.20 13.41 3.52
N PHE A 191 2.08 14.09 3.24
CA PHE A 191 0.76 13.64 3.67
C PHE A 191 0.35 12.33 2.97
N ALA A 192 0.59 12.22 1.66
CA ALA A 192 0.39 10.98 0.92
C ALA A 192 1.24 9.83 1.50
N LEU A 193 2.50 10.11 1.84
CA LEU A 193 3.36 9.15 2.55
C LEU A 193 2.75 8.67 3.87
N GLY A 194 2.10 9.57 4.61
CA GLY A 194 1.33 9.24 5.81
C GLY A 194 0.18 8.28 5.53
N ILE A 195 -0.63 8.53 4.50
CA ILE A 195 -1.75 7.64 4.15
C ILE A 195 -1.24 6.27 3.72
N TYR A 196 -0.25 6.21 2.83
CA TYR A 196 0.32 4.93 2.39
C TYR A 196 0.95 4.16 3.56
N GLY A 197 1.68 4.83 4.45
CA GLY A 197 2.42 4.17 5.53
C GLY A 197 1.57 3.80 6.74
N LEU A 198 0.49 4.52 7.01
CA LEU A 198 -0.33 4.30 8.20
C LEU A 198 -1.66 3.61 7.91
N VAL A 199 -2.15 3.68 6.67
CA VAL A 199 -3.45 3.12 6.26
C VAL A 199 -3.27 1.90 5.35
N ILE A 200 -2.51 2.05 4.26
CA ILE A 200 -2.44 1.02 3.20
C ILE A 200 -1.41 -0.06 3.52
N PHE A 201 -0.23 0.34 3.97
CA PHE A 201 0.89 -0.57 4.27
C PHE A 201 1.39 -0.40 5.72
N PRO A 202 0.52 -0.53 6.74
CA PRO A 202 0.92 -0.36 8.13
C PRO A 202 1.82 -1.52 8.57
N LYS A 203 3.13 -1.28 8.63
CA LYS A 203 4.09 -2.26 9.18
C LYS A 203 4.32 -2.09 10.68
N ALA A 204 4.33 -0.85 11.15
CA ALA A 204 4.56 -0.55 12.57
C ALA A 204 3.76 0.68 13.02
N LEU A 205 3.09 0.56 14.17
CA LEU A 205 2.23 1.63 14.68
C LEU A 205 2.95 2.97 14.81
N GLY A 206 2.34 4.02 14.28
CA GLY A 206 2.81 5.40 14.28
C GLY A 206 4.09 5.62 13.49
N HIS A 207 4.45 4.71 12.58
CA HIS A 207 5.70 4.76 11.83
C HIS A 207 5.46 4.42 10.36
N VAL A 208 6.22 5.05 9.46
CA VAL A 208 6.23 4.75 8.03
C VAL A 208 7.48 3.95 7.70
N ASP A 209 7.30 2.81 7.05
CA ASP A 209 8.36 1.88 6.66
C ASP A 209 9.13 2.35 5.40
N GLU A 210 10.39 1.91 5.29
CA GLU A 210 11.24 2.16 4.14
C GLU A 210 10.58 1.76 2.82
N ALA A 211 9.97 0.57 2.71
CA ALA A 211 9.38 0.07 1.48
C ALA A 211 8.27 0.99 0.96
N VAL A 212 7.50 1.60 1.86
CA VAL A 212 6.44 2.56 1.50
C VAL A 212 7.03 3.83 0.88
N THR A 213 8.18 4.28 1.38
CA THR A 213 8.88 5.45 0.84
C THR A 213 9.44 5.17 -0.55
N ILE A 214 9.92 3.94 -0.77
CA ILE A 214 10.36 3.47 -2.09
C ILE A 214 9.18 3.47 -3.06
N PHE A 215 8.07 2.85 -2.67
CA PHE A 215 6.84 2.77 -3.45
C PHE A 215 6.34 4.16 -3.85
N LEU A 216 6.18 5.08 -2.89
CA LEU A 216 5.70 6.43 -3.18
C LEU A 216 6.63 7.19 -4.12
N THR A 217 7.95 6.98 -4.02
CA THR A 217 8.87 7.67 -4.94
C THR A 217 8.73 7.14 -6.37
N VAL A 218 8.43 5.86 -6.57
CA VAL A 218 8.15 5.32 -7.90
C VAL A 218 6.87 5.98 -8.46
N LEU A 219 5.83 6.10 -7.63
CA LEU A 219 4.61 6.82 -7.99
C LEU A 219 4.89 8.27 -8.40
N ILE A 220 5.67 9.01 -7.60
CA ILE A 220 6.03 10.41 -7.89
C ILE A 220 6.93 10.51 -9.13
N ARG A 221 7.85 9.57 -9.38
CA ARG A 221 8.73 9.65 -10.57
C ARG A 221 8.02 9.33 -11.87
N GLY A 222 6.97 8.51 -11.83
CA GLY A 222 6.03 8.37 -12.95
C GLY A 222 5.42 9.72 -13.38
N TYR A 223 5.31 10.68 -12.44
CA TYR A 223 4.80 12.02 -12.68
C TYR A 223 5.77 12.92 -13.47
N THR A 224 7.09 12.86 -13.18
CA THR A 224 8.07 13.81 -13.73
C THR A 224 8.54 13.50 -15.16
N SER A 225 8.41 12.26 -15.63
CA SER A 225 8.87 11.89 -16.98
C SER A 225 7.85 12.18 -18.09
N SER A 226 6.59 12.48 -17.74
CA SER A 226 5.53 12.73 -18.73
C SER A 226 5.44 14.18 -19.22
N SER A 227 6.28 15.11 -18.73
CA SER A 227 6.24 16.52 -19.17
C SER A 227 7.19 16.88 -20.32
N ASN A 228 7.99 15.93 -20.85
CA ASN A 228 8.99 16.22 -21.88
C ASN A 228 8.94 15.34 -23.14
N PHE A 229 7.88 14.55 -23.35
CA PHE A 229 7.76 13.69 -24.54
C PHE A 229 6.48 14.00 -25.31
N GLY A 230 6.44 15.17 -25.94
CA GLY A 230 5.24 15.64 -26.64
C GLY A 230 5.49 16.82 -27.57
N ARG A 231 6.66 16.88 -28.21
CA ARG A 231 6.88 17.67 -29.43
C ARG A 231 7.82 16.87 -30.33
N ASN A 232 7.36 16.64 -31.55
CA ASN A 232 8.02 15.99 -32.70
C ASN A 232 7.51 14.59 -33.02
N LEU A 233 6.36 14.56 -33.67
CA LEU A 233 6.13 13.73 -34.85
C LEU A 233 5.10 14.45 -35.72
N GLN A 234 5.61 15.33 -36.60
CA GLN A 234 4.93 15.66 -37.85
C GLN A 234 5.03 14.42 -38.73
N ILE A 235 3.89 13.91 -39.18
CA ILE A 235 3.81 12.98 -40.30
C ILE A 235 3.29 13.84 -41.47
N SER A 236 4.14 14.04 -42.47
CA SER A 236 3.75 14.54 -43.79
C SER A 236 3.08 13.41 -44.57
N GLU A 237 2.02 13.74 -45.32
CA GLU A 237 1.32 12.89 -46.28
C GLU A 237 2.25 12.21 -47.30
#